data_AF-A0A1Y1IRF3-F1
#
_entry.id   AF-A0A1Y1IRF3-F1
#
_cell.length_a   1.000
_cell.length_b   1.000
_cell.length_c   1.000
_cell.angle_alpha   90.00
_cell.angle_beta   90.00
_cell.angle_gamma   90.00
#
_symmetry.space_group_name_H-M   'P 1'
#
loop_
_entity.id
_entity.type
_entity.pdbx_description
1 polymer ?
#
loop_
_entity_poly.entity_id
_entity_poly.type
_entity_poly.pdbx_seq_one_letter_code
_entity_poly.pdbx_strand_id
1 'polypeptide(L)'
;LWPSDQRIYEALFKRYTAVRKAMEDARPPQHMSEREAKNWKSLDEINQRRIELQRKVNRSIAPKKPEEITVGDKVTLCRYLVLCLYTQMPAIRNDWSNLPIVRFEEVGSTAARELMAGSRNYLLEYAKGSYRLHLKTYKTDKTHGPHILDIPVRLGNVIAESLAIFPRKYLLSRMRTPDAPMGSGYLTKFLAAIYPDSNLGSCLLRKITISNAKDAPSLYERDQLAKSMLHTAPIAMRHYELRYRSDGSRIQF
;
A
#
# COMPACT_ATOMS: atom_id res chain seq x y z
N LEU A 1 -32.56 15.74 -22.66
CA LEU A 1 -33.16 14.64 -21.87
C LEU A 1 -34.66 14.85 -21.93
N TRP A 2 -35.42 13.87 -22.43
CA TRP A 2 -36.88 14.00 -22.51
C TRP A 2 -37.49 13.96 -21.09
N PRO A 3 -38.61 14.66 -20.82
CA PRO A 3 -39.22 14.72 -19.48
C PRO A 3 -39.61 13.35 -18.89
N SER A 4 -39.87 12.35 -19.75
CA SER A 4 -40.13 10.95 -19.39
C SER A 4 -38.93 10.29 -18.70
N ASP A 5 -37.72 10.64 -19.13
CA ASP A 5 -36.49 9.99 -18.69
C ASP A 5 -36.09 10.48 -17.30
N GLN A 6 -36.45 11.72 -16.98
CA GLN A 6 -36.17 12.32 -15.67
C GLN A 6 -36.99 11.66 -14.56
N ARG A 7 -38.28 11.38 -14.79
CA ARG A 7 -39.13 10.67 -13.82
C ARG A 7 -38.64 9.24 -13.58
N ILE A 8 -38.24 8.54 -14.64
CA ILE A 8 -37.67 7.19 -14.53
C ILE A 8 -36.34 7.24 -13.77
N TYR A 9 -35.47 8.20 -14.10
CA TYR A 9 -34.21 8.40 -13.40
C TYR A 9 -34.40 8.69 -11.91
N GLU A 10 -35.29 9.60 -11.54
CA GLU A 10 -35.58 9.94 -10.14
C GLU A 10 -36.15 8.74 -9.37
N ALA A 11 -37.04 7.97 -9.98
CA ALA A 11 -37.57 6.74 -9.38
C ALA A 11 -36.48 5.68 -9.16
N LEU A 12 -35.62 5.47 -10.16
CA LEU A 12 -34.48 4.56 -10.05
C LEU A 12 -33.46 5.03 -9.02
N PHE A 13 -33.15 6.33 -8.98
CA PHE A 13 -32.24 6.93 -8.01
C PHE A 13 -32.79 6.84 -6.58
N LYS A 14 -34.08 7.09 -6.38
CA LYS A 14 -34.77 6.91 -5.09
C LYS A 14 -34.75 5.45 -4.64
N ARG A 15 -35.00 4.50 -5.56
CA ARG A 15 -34.91 3.07 -5.26
C ARG A 15 -33.47 2.65 -4.93
N TYR A 16 -32.49 3.14 -5.69
CA TYR A 16 -31.07 2.90 -5.45
C TYR A 16 -30.64 3.42 -4.07
N THR A 17 -31.01 4.65 -3.72
CA THR A 17 -30.69 5.23 -2.40
C THR A 17 -31.38 4.48 -1.27
N ALA A 18 -32.62 4.04 -1.44
CA ALA A 18 -33.34 3.22 -0.45
C ALA A 18 -32.70 1.84 -0.26
N VAL A 19 -32.35 1.13 -1.34
CA VAL A 19 -31.66 -0.17 -1.28
C VAL A 19 -30.28 0.00 -0.65
N ARG A 20 -29.54 1.04 -1.02
CA ARG A 20 -28.25 1.35 -0.41
C ARG A 20 -28.38 1.58 1.10
N LYS A 21 -29.36 2.38 1.52
CA LYS A 21 -29.64 2.64 2.94
C LYS A 21 -29.99 1.35 3.67
N ALA A 22 -30.88 0.53 3.13
CA ALA A 22 -31.24 -0.77 3.71
C ALA A 22 -30.05 -1.73 3.79
N MET A 23 -29.14 -1.72 2.81
CA MET A 23 -27.90 -2.50 2.85
C MET A 23 -26.89 -1.96 3.88
N GLU A 24 -26.84 -0.65 4.11
CA GLU A 24 -26.02 -0.04 5.17
C GLU A 24 -26.60 -0.35 6.55
N ASP A 25 -27.92 -0.28 6.71
CA ASP A 25 -28.63 -0.55 7.97
C ASP A 25 -28.61 -2.05 8.33
N ALA A 26 -28.66 -2.95 7.34
CA ALA A 26 -28.56 -4.39 7.54
C ALA A 26 -27.12 -4.90 7.76
N ARG A 27 -26.12 -4.04 7.58
CA ARG A 27 -24.72 -4.41 7.83
C ARG A 27 -24.42 -4.29 9.31
N PRO A 28 -23.90 -5.35 9.96
CA PRO A 28 -23.40 -5.20 11.32
C PRO A 28 -22.29 -4.13 11.32
N PRO A 29 -22.38 -3.10 12.19
CA PRO A 29 -21.39 -2.03 12.22
C PRO A 29 -20.01 -2.62 12.47
N GLN A 30 -19.04 -2.25 11.62
CA GLN A 30 -17.65 -2.66 11.81
C GLN A 30 -17.02 -1.76 12.86
N HIS A 31 -16.93 -2.28 14.07
CA HIS A 31 -16.23 -1.64 15.17
C HIS A 31 -14.75 -1.98 15.13
N MET A 32 -13.94 -0.98 15.38
CA MET A 32 -12.55 -1.21 15.79
C MET A 32 -12.52 -2.00 17.09
N SER A 33 -11.66 -2.99 17.17
CA SER A 33 -11.29 -3.58 18.46
C SER A 33 -10.54 -2.55 19.33
N GLU A 34 -10.54 -2.72 20.65
CA GLU A 34 -9.77 -1.87 21.57
C GLU A 34 -8.29 -1.79 21.20
N ARG A 35 -7.72 -2.93 20.77
CA ARG A 35 -6.34 -3.01 20.28
C ARG A 35 -6.15 -2.17 19.02
N GLU A 36 -7.09 -2.18 18.09
CA GLU A 36 -7.01 -1.34 16.89
C GLU A 36 -7.14 0.13 17.26
N ALA A 37 -8.10 0.48 18.13
CA ALA A 37 -8.31 1.86 18.60
C ALA A 37 -7.05 2.44 19.23
N LYS A 38 -6.37 1.67 20.09
CA LYS A 38 -5.10 2.08 20.72
C LYS A 38 -3.97 2.33 19.72
N ASN A 39 -3.93 1.61 18.60
CA ASN A 39 -2.83 1.66 17.63
C ASN A 39 -3.19 2.43 16.36
N TRP A 40 -4.38 3.02 16.30
CA TRP A 40 -4.86 3.69 15.11
C TRP A 40 -4.15 5.03 14.93
N LYS A 41 -3.90 5.36 13.67
CA LYS A 41 -3.41 6.66 13.24
C LYS A 41 -4.33 7.18 12.16
N SER A 42 -4.66 8.47 12.18
CA SER A 42 -5.40 9.10 11.09
C SER A 42 -4.54 9.11 9.82
N LEU A 43 -5.20 9.27 8.66
CA LEU A 43 -4.46 9.40 7.41
C LEU A 43 -3.59 10.67 7.40
N ASP A 44 -4.04 11.72 8.08
CA ASP A 44 -3.28 12.96 8.27
C ASP A 44 -2.03 12.75 9.13
N GLU A 45 -2.12 12.02 10.24
CA GLU A 45 -0.94 11.65 11.04
C GLU A 45 0.08 10.86 10.20
N ILE A 46 -0.41 9.92 9.38
CA ILE A 46 0.44 9.14 8.49
C ILE A 46 1.09 10.01 7.41
N ASN A 47 0.31 10.91 6.80
CA ASN A 47 0.80 11.82 5.77
C ASN A 47 1.84 12.79 6.34
N GLN A 48 1.58 13.33 7.53
CA GLN A 48 2.50 14.22 8.24
C GLN A 48 3.81 13.49 8.54
N ARG A 49 3.74 12.25 9.05
CA ARG A 49 4.92 11.43 9.30
C ARG A 49 5.71 11.14 8.02
N ARG A 50 5.03 10.87 6.91
CA ARG A 50 5.66 10.70 5.59
C ARG A 50 6.39 11.97 5.15
N ILE A 51 5.78 13.15 5.34
CA ILE A 51 6.39 14.45 5.00
C ILE A 51 7.62 14.74 5.87
N GLU A 52 7.57 14.47 7.16
CA GLU A 52 8.72 14.61 8.06
C GLU A 52 9.90 13.76 7.61
N LEU A 53 9.65 12.48 7.32
CA LEU A 53 10.66 11.55 6.84
C LEU A 53 11.21 12.00 5.48
N GLN A 54 10.36 12.46 4.56
CA GLN A 54 10.77 13.03 3.28
C GLN A 54 11.71 14.22 3.47
N ARG A 55 11.33 15.18 4.32
CA ARG A 55 12.16 16.36 4.62
C ARG A 55 13.52 15.96 5.18
N LYS A 56 13.56 14.97 6.06
CA LYS A 56 14.80 14.45 6.63
C LYS A 56 15.68 13.77 5.57
N VAL A 57 15.08 12.96 4.69
CA VAL A 57 15.79 12.36 3.55
C VAL A 57 16.40 13.46 2.68
N ASN A 58 15.59 14.41 2.22
CA ASN A 58 16.03 15.42 1.26
C ASN A 58 17.09 16.38 1.83
N ARG A 59 16.99 16.74 3.12
CA ARG A 59 17.90 17.72 3.74
C ARG A 59 19.18 17.10 4.29
N SER A 60 19.13 15.86 4.76
CA SER A 60 20.22 15.28 5.55
C SER A 60 20.80 14.01 4.97
N ILE A 61 20.14 13.37 4.00
CA ILE A 61 20.55 12.07 3.46
C ILE A 61 20.88 12.18 1.97
N ALA A 62 19.98 12.73 1.17
CA ALA A 62 20.18 12.87 -0.27
C ALA A 62 21.45 13.66 -0.67
N PRO A 63 21.89 14.70 0.07
CA PRO A 63 23.13 15.41 -0.25
C PRO A 63 24.42 14.66 0.10
N LYS A 64 24.34 13.58 0.90
CA LYS A 64 25.51 12.82 1.32
C LYS A 64 26.05 11.96 0.19
N LYS A 65 27.35 11.73 0.19
CA LYS A 65 27.97 10.74 -0.70
C LYS A 65 27.67 9.32 -0.21
N PRO A 66 27.65 8.30 -1.09
CA PRO A 66 27.35 6.91 -0.70
C PRO A 66 28.17 6.38 0.49
N GLU A 67 29.44 6.77 0.60
CA GLU A 67 30.36 6.42 1.67
C GLU A 67 30.01 7.06 3.04
N GLU A 68 29.28 8.17 3.04
CA GLU A 68 28.83 8.90 4.23
C GLU A 68 27.46 8.39 4.75
N ILE A 69 26.80 7.53 3.98
CA ILE A 69 25.46 7.01 4.32
C ILE A 69 25.57 6.01 5.47
N THR A 70 25.14 6.46 6.65
CA THR A 70 25.14 5.64 7.87
C THR A 70 24.01 4.61 7.86
N VAL A 71 24.07 3.63 8.77
CA VAL A 71 22.96 2.69 9.00
C VAL A 71 21.68 3.43 9.42
N GLY A 72 21.80 4.51 10.20
CA GLY A 72 20.66 5.32 10.62
C GLY A 72 19.99 6.07 9.46
N ASP A 73 20.79 6.52 8.50
CA ASP A 73 20.30 7.12 7.25
C ASP A 73 19.53 6.08 6.43
N LYS A 74 20.09 4.88 6.24
CA LYS A 74 19.43 3.76 5.53
C LYS A 74 18.10 3.38 6.18
N VAL A 75 18.03 3.36 7.52
CA VAL A 75 16.77 3.13 8.25
C VAL A 75 15.77 4.24 7.95
N THR A 76 16.17 5.52 8.02
CA THR A 76 15.28 6.65 7.76
C THR A 76 14.74 6.64 6.33
N LEU A 77 15.63 6.41 5.35
CA LEU A 77 15.29 6.28 3.93
C LEU A 77 14.31 5.13 3.68
N CYS A 78 14.58 3.96 4.26
CA CYS A 78 13.68 2.80 4.10
C CYS A 78 12.33 3.04 4.79
N ARG A 79 12.27 3.73 5.93
CA ARG A 79 10.99 4.09 6.58
C ARG A 79 10.15 5.03 5.70
N TYR A 80 10.80 6.03 5.10
CA TYR A 80 10.17 6.92 4.14
C TYR A 80 9.59 6.13 2.95
N LEU A 81 10.43 5.31 2.31
CA LEU A 81 10.02 4.47 1.18
C LEU A 81 8.83 3.57 1.55
N VAL A 82 8.91 2.87 2.69
CA VAL A 82 7.83 1.99 3.15
C VAL A 82 6.53 2.75 3.34
N LEU A 83 6.52 3.93 3.97
CA LEU A 83 5.28 4.72 4.06
C LEU A 83 4.76 5.11 2.68
N CYS A 84 5.61 5.49 1.73
CA CYS A 84 5.18 5.77 0.37
C CYS A 84 4.55 4.53 -0.29
N LEU A 85 5.15 3.35 -0.14
CA LEU A 85 4.60 2.08 -0.67
C LEU A 85 3.20 1.77 -0.11
N TYR A 86 2.93 2.07 1.17
CA TYR A 86 1.62 1.78 1.79
C TYR A 86 0.59 2.92 1.66
N THR A 87 1.00 4.12 1.25
CA THR A 87 0.10 5.30 1.16
C THR A 87 -0.14 5.79 -0.26
N GLN A 88 0.74 5.47 -1.21
CA GLN A 88 0.65 5.89 -2.62
C GLN A 88 0.29 4.74 -3.56
N MET A 89 0.25 3.51 -3.05
CA MET A 89 -0.32 2.35 -3.72
C MET A 89 -1.46 1.80 -2.88
N PRO A 90 -2.42 1.10 -3.51
CA PRO A 90 -3.32 0.24 -2.77
C PRO A 90 -2.46 -0.64 -1.87
N ALA A 91 -2.73 -0.57 -0.57
CA ALA A 91 -1.84 -1.15 0.41
C ALA A 91 -1.85 -2.68 0.23
N ILE A 92 -0.92 -3.24 -0.55
CA ILE A 92 -0.69 -4.69 -0.63
C ILE A 92 -0.16 -5.19 0.72
N ARG A 93 -0.12 -6.50 0.98
CA ARG A 93 0.27 -6.97 2.34
C ARG A 93 1.78 -6.81 2.51
N ASN A 94 2.41 -7.75 3.18
CA ASN A 94 3.87 -7.80 3.28
C ASN A 94 4.53 -8.30 1.98
N ASP A 95 3.87 -8.21 0.84
CA ASP A 95 4.36 -8.67 -0.48
C ASP A 95 5.51 -7.80 -1.01
N TRP A 96 5.77 -6.65 -0.39
CA TRP A 96 6.99 -5.85 -0.58
C TRP A 96 8.25 -6.50 0.03
N SER A 97 8.07 -7.49 0.91
CA SER A 97 9.20 -8.23 1.49
C SER A 97 9.77 -9.24 0.50
N ASN A 98 11.07 -9.53 0.60
CA ASN A 98 11.76 -10.46 -0.28
C ASN A 98 11.55 -10.16 -1.79
N LEU A 99 11.45 -8.88 -2.16
CA LEU A 99 11.13 -8.45 -3.51
C LEU A 99 12.40 -8.04 -4.28
N PRO A 100 13.01 -8.93 -5.09
CA PRO A 100 14.16 -8.59 -5.93
C PRO A 100 13.77 -7.57 -7.00
N ILE A 101 14.75 -6.76 -7.40
CA ILE A 101 14.60 -5.75 -8.45
C ILE A 101 15.30 -6.26 -9.70
N VAL A 102 14.61 -6.22 -10.83
CA VAL A 102 15.19 -6.41 -12.17
C VAL A 102 15.36 -5.02 -12.77
N ARG A 103 16.61 -4.59 -12.96
CA ARG A 103 16.91 -3.28 -13.56
C ARG A 103 16.68 -3.28 -15.05
N PHE A 104 16.39 -2.10 -15.60
CA PHE A 104 16.20 -1.90 -17.03
C PHE A 104 17.37 -2.45 -17.86
N GLU A 105 18.59 -2.18 -17.41
CA GLU A 105 19.83 -2.63 -18.06
C GLU A 105 20.07 -4.15 -17.93
N GLU A 106 19.43 -4.79 -16.95
CA GLU A 106 19.62 -6.21 -16.63
C GLU A 106 18.56 -7.12 -17.23
N VAL A 107 17.49 -6.57 -17.84
CA VAL A 107 16.34 -7.34 -18.36
C VAL A 107 16.76 -8.47 -19.31
N GLY A 108 17.84 -8.26 -20.08
CA GLY A 108 18.38 -9.25 -21.01
C GLY A 108 19.26 -10.34 -20.38
N SER A 109 19.66 -10.19 -19.11
CA SER A 109 20.59 -11.11 -18.45
C SER A 109 19.96 -12.48 -18.15
N THR A 110 20.79 -13.52 -18.09
CA THR A 110 20.36 -14.88 -17.75
C THR A 110 19.67 -14.91 -16.38
N ALA A 111 20.24 -14.23 -15.38
CA ALA A 111 19.67 -14.16 -14.03
C ALA A 111 18.28 -13.49 -14.01
N ALA A 112 18.10 -12.40 -14.77
CA ALA A 112 16.80 -11.75 -14.88
C ALA A 112 15.78 -12.66 -15.55
N ARG A 113 16.15 -13.37 -16.63
CA ARG A 113 15.26 -14.33 -17.32
C ARG A 113 14.84 -15.47 -16.41
N GLU A 114 15.75 -16.05 -15.65
CA GLU A 114 15.45 -17.12 -14.69
C GLU A 114 14.48 -16.65 -13.60
N LEU A 115 14.72 -15.46 -13.02
CA LEU A 115 13.83 -14.86 -12.04
C LEU A 115 12.44 -14.58 -12.62
N MET A 116 12.38 -14.02 -13.83
CA MET A 116 11.14 -13.69 -14.53
C MET A 116 10.41 -14.93 -15.06
N ALA A 117 11.06 -16.07 -15.26
CA ALA A 117 10.42 -17.34 -15.59
C ALA A 117 9.90 -18.07 -14.34
N GLY A 118 10.53 -17.86 -13.18
CA GLY A 118 10.15 -18.49 -11.92
C GLY A 118 8.82 -18.02 -11.33
N SER A 119 8.47 -18.57 -10.16
CA SER A 119 7.24 -18.27 -9.42
C SER A 119 7.36 -17.11 -8.43
N ARG A 120 8.54 -16.52 -8.27
CA ARG A 120 8.79 -15.46 -7.26
C ARG A 120 8.24 -14.12 -7.73
N ASN A 121 7.84 -13.29 -6.77
CA ASN A 121 7.50 -11.90 -7.03
C ASN A 121 8.78 -11.11 -7.34
N TYR A 122 8.67 -10.06 -8.17
CA TYR A 122 9.78 -9.16 -8.45
C TYR A 122 9.27 -7.77 -8.85
N LEU A 123 10.14 -6.77 -8.71
CA LEU A 123 9.92 -5.43 -9.22
C LEU A 123 10.71 -5.27 -10.52
N LEU A 124 10.04 -4.96 -11.63
CA LEU A 124 10.65 -4.74 -12.93
C LEU A 124 10.76 -3.25 -13.21
N GLU A 125 11.97 -2.75 -13.43
CA GLU A 125 12.19 -1.44 -14.04
C GLU A 125 12.13 -1.57 -15.56
N TYR A 126 10.94 -1.36 -16.15
CA TYR A 126 10.72 -1.58 -17.59
C TYR A 126 11.14 -0.38 -18.46
N ALA A 127 11.29 0.77 -17.84
CA ALA A 127 11.95 1.95 -18.38
C ALA A 127 12.61 2.68 -17.20
N LYS A 128 13.62 3.51 -17.45
CA LYS A 128 14.36 4.23 -16.40
C LYS A 128 13.39 5.00 -15.49
N GLY A 129 13.38 4.67 -14.19
CA GLY A 129 12.48 5.27 -13.19
C GLY A 129 11.01 4.80 -13.23
N SER A 130 10.64 3.90 -14.14
CA SER A 130 9.29 3.36 -14.30
C SER A 130 9.26 1.88 -13.92
N TYR A 131 8.38 1.54 -12.97
CA TYR A 131 8.39 0.24 -12.33
C TYR A 131 7.04 -0.49 -12.46
N ARG A 132 7.11 -1.82 -12.59
CA ARG A 132 5.97 -2.74 -12.46
C ARG A 132 6.25 -3.76 -11.39
N LEU A 133 5.28 -3.98 -10.51
CA LEU A 133 5.32 -5.06 -9.55
C LEU A 133 4.65 -6.30 -10.17
N HIS A 134 5.41 -7.39 -10.27
CA HIS A 134 4.91 -8.69 -10.69
C HIS A 134 4.65 -9.56 -9.45
N LEU A 135 3.37 -9.79 -9.16
CA LEU A 135 2.90 -10.65 -8.07
C LEU A 135 2.48 -12.01 -8.63
N LYS A 136 3.32 -13.02 -8.43
CA LYS A 136 3.09 -14.40 -8.87
C LYS A 136 2.69 -15.32 -7.72
N THR A 137 3.33 -15.14 -6.57
CA THR A 137 3.06 -15.90 -5.34
C THR A 137 2.60 -14.96 -4.25
N TYR A 138 1.37 -15.12 -3.78
CA TYR A 138 0.77 -14.35 -2.69
C TYR A 138 -0.42 -15.11 -2.09
N LYS A 139 -0.98 -14.65 -0.97
CA LYS A 139 -1.97 -15.42 -0.18
C LYS A 139 -3.16 -15.99 -0.97
N THR A 140 -3.56 -15.34 -2.07
CA THR A 140 -4.76 -15.66 -2.85
C THR A 140 -4.43 -15.89 -4.33
N ASP A 141 -3.17 -16.20 -4.63
CA ASP A 141 -2.65 -16.49 -5.98
C ASP A 141 -3.39 -17.64 -6.68
N LYS A 142 -3.76 -18.70 -5.96
CA LYS A 142 -4.54 -19.81 -6.51
C LYS A 142 -5.92 -19.38 -7.03
N THR A 143 -6.48 -18.29 -6.52
CA THR A 143 -7.83 -17.84 -6.88
C THR A 143 -7.80 -16.74 -7.94
N HIS A 144 -6.86 -15.79 -7.84
CA HIS A 144 -6.84 -14.62 -8.72
C HIS A 144 -5.71 -14.65 -9.77
N GLY A 145 -4.82 -15.63 -9.70
CA GLY A 145 -3.69 -15.78 -10.63
C GLY A 145 -2.63 -14.69 -10.46
N PRO A 146 -1.64 -14.62 -11.35
CA PRO A 146 -0.62 -13.57 -11.29
C PRO A 146 -1.22 -12.18 -11.53
N HIS A 147 -0.73 -11.18 -10.79
CA HIS A 147 -1.07 -9.78 -11.00
C HIS A 147 0.15 -8.96 -11.41
N ILE A 148 -0.08 -7.97 -12.25
CA ILE A 148 0.89 -6.94 -12.61
C ILE A 148 0.31 -5.62 -12.15
N LEU A 149 1.06 -4.88 -11.33
CA LEU A 149 0.66 -3.58 -10.82
C LEU A 149 1.67 -2.53 -11.30
N ASP A 150 1.20 -1.57 -12.10
CA ASP A 150 1.99 -0.41 -12.48
C ASP A 150 2.23 0.49 -11.26
N ILE A 151 3.48 0.87 -11.05
CA ILE A 151 3.85 1.79 -9.97
C ILE A 151 3.61 3.23 -10.45
N PRO A 152 2.82 4.05 -9.73
CA PRO A 152 2.62 5.45 -10.08
C PRO A 152 3.95 6.20 -10.16
N VAL A 153 4.07 7.11 -11.13
CA VAL A 153 5.30 7.88 -11.41
C VAL A 153 5.90 8.50 -10.14
N ARG A 154 5.05 9.10 -9.29
CA ARG A 154 5.50 9.69 -8.02
C ARG A 154 6.20 8.68 -7.10
N LEU A 155 5.65 7.47 -6.99
CA LEU A 155 6.25 6.40 -6.19
C LEU A 155 7.48 5.81 -6.90
N GLY A 156 7.44 5.70 -8.23
CA GLY A 156 8.60 5.29 -9.04
C GLY A 156 9.82 6.19 -8.82
N ASN A 157 9.61 7.51 -8.76
CA ASN A 157 10.66 8.48 -8.43
C ASN A 157 11.24 8.25 -7.04
N VAL A 158 10.39 8.03 -6.03
CA VAL A 158 10.83 7.71 -4.66
C VAL A 158 11.65 6.41 -4.63
N ILE A 159 11.22 5.39 -5.38
CA ILE A 159 11.95 4.13 -5.50
C ILE A 159 13.33 4.38 -6.14
N ALA A 160 13.37 5.06 -7.29
CA ALA A 160 14.60 5.37 -8.01
C ALA A 160 15.59 6.17 -7.15
N GLU A 161 15.14 7.24 -6.50
CA GLU A 161 15.95 8.05 -5.58
C GLU A 161 16.47 7.21 -4.41
N SER A 162 15.59 6.40 -3.79
CA SER A 162 16.02 5.53 -2.70
C SER A 162 17.10 4.53 -3.11
N LEU A 163 17.09 4.10 -4.37
CA LEU A 163 18.05 3.14 -4.90
C LEU A 163 19.34 3.80 -5.37
N ALA A 164 19.29 5.07 -5.77
CA ALA A 164 20.48 5.87 -6.02
C ALA A 164 21.25 6.15 -4.72
N ILE A 165 20.54 6.53 -3.65
CA ILE A 165 21.14 6.79 -2.32
C ILE A 165 21.64 5.50 -1.67
N PHE A 166 20.86 4.41 -1.79
CA PHE A 166 21.20 3.12 -1.18
C PHE A 166 21.06 1.98 -2.20
N PRO A 167 22.09 1.76 -3.05
CA PRO A 167 22.11 0.69 -4.03
C PRO A 167 21.96 -0.68 -3.37
N ARG A 168 21.05 -1.52 -3.90
CA ARG A 168 20.67 -2.82 -3.33
C ARG A 168 19.92 -3.68 -4.35
N LYS A 169 19.94 -5.01 -4.13
CA LYS A 169 19.30 -6.01 -5.01
C LYS A 169 17.79 -6.19 -4.77
N TYR A 170 17.31 -5.84 -3.57
CA TYR A 170 15.90 -5.97 -3.19
C TYR A 170 15.30 -4.62 -2.86
N LEU A 171 14.01 -4.42 -3.20
CA LEU A 171 13.30 -3.17 -2.95
C LEU A 171 13.46 -2.73 -1.48
N LEU A 172 13.29 -3.68 -0.57
CA LEU A 172 13.58 -3.55 0.85
C LEU A 172 14.66 -4.56 1.22
N SER A 173 15.82 -4.06 1.65
CA SER A 173 16.99 -4.87 2.02
C SER A 173 17.37 -4.66 3.48
N ARG A 174 18.25 -5.52 4.00
CA ARG A 174 18.84 -5.32 5.32
C ARG A 174 19.83 -4.15 5.26
N MET A 175 19.86 -3.32 6.30
CA MET A 175 20.65 -2.07 6.29
C MET A 175 22.17 -2.28 6.24
N ARG A 176 22.64 -3.40 6.80
CA ARG A 176 24.06 -3.78 6.81
C ARG A 176 24.45 -4.71 5.67
N THR A 177 23.49 -5.44 5.10
CA THR A 177 23.68 -6.39 4.02
C THR A 177 22.68 -6.10 2.90
N PRO A 178 22.98 -5.10 2.03
CA PRO A 178 22.06 -4.66 0.97
C PRO A 178 21.70 -5.75 -0.05
N ASP A 179 22.51 -6.81 -0.12
CA ASP A 179 22.27 -7.98 -0.96
C ASP A 179 21.34 -9.01 -0.33
N ALA A 180 20.89 -8.79 0.91
CA ALA A 180 19.96 -9.67 1.61
C ALA A 180 18.59 -9.00 1.77
N PRO A 181 17.49 -9.72 1.49
CA PRO A 181 16.16 -9.15 1.59
C PRO A 181 15.76 -8.85 3.04
N MET A 182 14.91 -7.83 3.17
CA MET A 182 14.07 -7.64 4.36
C MET A 182 12.93 -8.68 4.32
N GLY A 183 12.96 -9.63 5.26
CA GLY A 183 11.89 -10.62 5.41
C GLY A 183 10.60 -10.03 5.98
N SER A 184 9.47 -10.70 5.75
CA SER A 184 8.12 -10.24 6.15
C SER A 184 7.97 -9.96 7.65
N GLY A 185 8.55 -10.80 8.51
CA GLY A 185 8.56 -10.60 9.96
C GLY A 185 9.37 -9.36 10.36
N TYR A 186 10.50 -9.12 9.68
CA TYR A 186 11.29 -7.90 9.92
C TYR A 186 10.56 -6.66 9.42
N LEU A 187 9.93 -6.70 8.24
CA LEU A 187 9.10 -5.61 7.71
C LEU A 187 7.97 -5.23 8.68
N THR A 188 7.33 -6.21 9.31
CA THR A 188 6.27 -5.96 10.30
C THR A 188 6.80 -5.17 11.51
N LYS A 189 7.94 -5.60 12.07
CA LYS A 189 8.61 -4.87 13.17
C LYS A 189 9.10 -3.49 12.70
N PHE A 190 9.57 -3.39 11.47
CA PHE A 190 10.09 -2.17 10.88
C PHE A 190 8.99 -1.11 10.71
N LEU A 191 7.81 -1.52 10.28
CA LEU A 191 6.60 -0.69 10.20
C LEU A 191 6.17 -0.18 11.58
N ALA A 192 6.07 -1.07 12.56
CA ALA A 192 5.72 -0.69 13.93
C ALA A 192 6.71 0.35 14.49
N ALA A 193 8.01 0.19 14.20
CA ALA A 193 9.04 1.12 14.66
C ALA A 193 9.00 2.53 13.99
N ILE A 194 8.12 2.77 13.02
CA ILE A 194 7.89 4.12 12.46
C ILE A 194 7.16 5.01 13.47
N TYR A 195 6.30 4.40 14.29
CA TYR A 195 5.46 5.05 15.30
C TYR A 195 5.73 4.40 16.67
N PRO A 196 6.69 4.92 17.46
CA PRO A 196 7.07 4.29 18.73
C PRO A 196 5.92 4.13 19.75
N ASP A 197 4.89 4.95 19.62
CA ASP A 197 3.69 5.00 20.44
C ASP A 197 2.56 4.06 19.95
N SER A 198 2.71 3.44 18.77
CA SER A 198 1.68 2.55 18.21
C SER A 198 2.27 1.35 17.45
N ASN A 199 1.65 0.18 17.61
CA ASN A 199 2.03 -1.01 16.89
C ASN A 199 1.36 -1.08 15.51
N LEU A 200 1.69 -0.11 14.66
CA LEU A 200 1.11 0.06 13.34
C LEU A 200 1.73 -0.92 12.32
N GLY A 201 1.06 -2.05 12.08
CA GLY A 201 1.45 -3.01 11.04
C GLY A 201 0.80 -2.73 9.68
N SER A 202 1.22 -3.49 8.66
CA SER A 202 0.67 -3.39 7.29
C SER A 202 -0.84 -3.63 7.23
N CYS A 203 -1.36 -4.53 8.05
CA CYS A 203 -2.80 -4.79 8.14
C CYS A 203 -3.57 -3.56 8.61
N LEU A 204 -3.08 -2.86 9.65
CA LEU A 204 -3.76 -1.70 10.20
C LEU A 204 -3.65 -0.49 9.25
N LEU A 205 -2.49 -0.30 8.61
CA LEU A 205 -2.33 0.67 7.52
C LEU A 205 -3.35 0.45 6.40
N ARG A 206 -3.54 -0.80 5.96
CA ARG A 206 -4.57 -1.15 4.96
C ARG A 206 -5.97 -0.73 5.40
N LYS A 207 -6.33 -1.00 6.66
CA LYS A 207 -7.63 -0.60 7.22
C LYS A 207 -7.78 0.92 7.22
N ILE A 208 -6.76 1.65 7.66
CA ILE A 208 -6.77 3.12 7.70
C ILE A 208 -6.94 3.68 6.28
N THR A 209 -6.16 3.22 5.31
CA THR A 209 -6.23 3.69 3.92
C THR A 209 -7.58 3.39 3.28
N ILE A 210 -8.14 2.20 3.47
CA ILE A 210 -9.48 1.86 2.95
C ILE A 210 -10.57 2.67 3.65
N SER A 211 -10.50 2.79 4.97
CA SER A 211 -11.54 3.47 5.75
C SER A 211 -11.60 4.96 5.40
N ASN A 212 -10.46 5.57 5.04
CA ASN A 212 -10.38 6.94 4.53
C ASN A 212 -10.75 7.10 3.05
N ALA A 213 -11.01 6.01 2.30
CA ALA A 213 -11.49 6.15 0.93
C ALA A 213 -12.87 6.83 0.94
N LYS A 214 -13.15 7.67 -0.06
CA LYS A 214 -14.33 8.54 -0.15
C LYS A 214 -15.60 7.87 0.39
N ASP A 215 -16.38 8.62 1.17
CA ASP A 215 -17.69 8.18 1.62
C ASP A 215 -18.55 7.75 0.41
N ALA A 216 -18.88 6.46 0.38
CA ALA A 216 -19.67 5.80 -0.66
C ALA A 216 -19.05 5.80 -2.09
N PRO A 217 -17.95 5.04 -2.31
CA PRO A 217 -17.50 4.76 -3.66
C PRO A 217 -18.55 3.92 -4.39
N SER A 218 -18.68 4.12 -5.71
CA SER A 218 -19.50 3.29 -6.59
C SER A 218 -19.10 1.81 -6.50
N LEU A 219 -19.99 0.89 -6.89
CA LEU A 219 -19.69 -0.54 -6.90
C LEU A 219 -18.47 -0.86 -7.77
N TYR A 220 -18.31 -0.14 -8.88
CA TYR A 220 -17.15 -0.26 -9.75
C TYR A 220 -15.86 0.19 -9.04
N GLU A 221 -15.85 1.35 -8.39
CA GLU A 221 -14.67 1.83 -7.65
C GLU A 221 -14.30 0.90 -6.50
N ARG A 222 -15.29 0.32 -5.81
CA ARG A 222 -15.07 -0.68 -4.76
C ARG A 222 -14.42 -1.95 -5.30
N ASP A 223 -14.89 -2.44 -6.44
CA ASP A 223 -14.33 -3.62 -7.08
C ASP A 223 -12.91 -3.37 -7.58
N GLN A 224 -12.65 -2.21 -8.18
CA GLN A 224 -11.29 -1.81 -8.59
C GLN A 224 -10.35 -1.70 -7.39
N LEU A 225 -10.78 -1.04 -6.32
CA LEU A 225 -9.99 -0.94 -5.09
C LEU A 225 -9.71 -2.32 -4.49
N ALA A 226 -10.71 -3.19 -4.41
CA ALA A 226 -10.54 -4.54 -3.89
C ALA A 226 -9.57 -5.38 -4.74
N LYS A 227 -9.72 -5.36 -6.07
CA LYS A 227 -8.81 -6.03 -7.01
C LYS A 227 -7.38 -5.54 -6.85
N SER A 228 -7.19 -4.23 -6.74
CA SER A 228 -5.88 -3.62 -6.54
C SER A 228 -5.22 -4.03 -5.21
N MET A 229 -6.03 -4.49 -4.25
CA MET A 229 -5.59 -5.01 -2.95
C MET A 229 -5.56 -6.54 -2.86
N LEU A 230 -5.77 -7.22 -3.99
CA LEU A 230 -5.78 -8.68 -4.14
C LEU A 230 -6.92 -9.36 -3.37
N HIS A 231 -8.10 -8.74 -3.43
CA HIS A 231 -9.32 -9.16 -2.76
C HIS A 231 -10.55 -9.06 -3.67
N THR A 232 -11.60 -9.78 -3.29
CA THR A 232 -12.96 -9.50 -3.77
C THR A 232 -13.56 -8.34 -2.98
N ALA A 233 -14.47 -7.56 -3.59
CA ALA A 233 -15.14 -6.44 -2.92
C ALA A 233 -15.81 -6.85 -1.59
N PRO A 234 -16.55 -7.98 -1.48
CA PRO A 234 -17.15 -8.40 -0.21
C PRO A 234 -16.12 -8.63 0.90
N ILE A 235 -14.97 -9.25 0.58
CA ILE A 235 -13.90 -9.51 1.55
C ILE A 235 -13.23 -8.20 1.96
N ALA A 236 -12.98 -7.31 1.00
CA ALA A 236 -12.36 -6.01 1.28
C ALA A 236 -13.23 -5.20 2.24
N MET A 237 -14.53 -5.10 1.96
CA MET A 237 -15.48 -4.38 2.78
C MET A 237 -15.65 -5.01 4.17
N ARG A 238 -15.68 -6.35 4.27
CA ARG A 238 -15.85 -7.06 5.54
C ARG A 238 -14.64 -6.96 6.49
N HIS A 239 -13.45 -6.67 6.00
CA HIS A 239 -12.26 -6.73 6.86
C HIS A 239 -11.55 -5.39 7.05
N TYR A 240 -11.83 -4.40 6.19
CA TYR A 240 -11.03 -3.19 6.13
C TYR A 240 -11.82 -1.88 6.12
N GLU A 241 -13.14 -1.91 5.95
CA GLU A 241 -13.98 -0.71 6.02
C GLU A 241 -14.47 -0.52 7.47
N LEU A 242 -13.64 0.12 8.30
CA LEU A 242 -14.02 0.47 9.67
C LEU A 242 -14.72 1.83 9.66
N ARG A 243 -15.90 1.90 10.28
CA ARG A 243 -16.70 3.14 10.35
C ARG A 243 -16.89 3.64 11.78
N TYR A 244 -16.67 2.77 12.77
CA TYR A 244 -16.95 3.03 14.17
C TYR A 244 -15.75 2.66 15.05
N ARG A 245 -15.48 3.49 16.06
CA ARG A 245 -14.55 3.20 17.15
C ARG A 245 -15.11 2.10 18.05
N SER A 246 -14.29 1.63 19.00
CA SER A 246 -14.68 0.61 19.97
C SER A 246 -15.82 1.07 20.89
N ASP A 247 -15.95 2.37 21.13
CA ASP A 247 -17.03 3.00 21.91
C ASP A 247 -18.30 3.26 21.08
N GLY A 248 -18.32 2.88 19.79
CA GLY A 248 -19.45 3.11 18.89
C GLY A 248 -19.52 4.51 18.27
N SER A 249 -18.61 5.42 18.61
CA SER A 249 -18.50 6.72 17.93
C SER A 249 -17.99 6.55 16.49
N ARG A 250 -18.38 7.43 15.57
CA ARG A 250 -17.87 7.40 14.19
C ARG A 250 -16.39 7.75 14.16
N ILE A 251 -15.63 7.04 13.32
CA ILE A 251 -14.25 7.43 13.02
C ILE A 251 -14.32 8.77 12.27
N GLN A 252 -13.71 9.81 12.85
CA GLN A 252 -13.46 11.05 12.14
C GLN A 252 -12.20 10.85 11.29
N PHE A 253 -12.34 11.11 9.99
CA PHE A 253 -11.28 10.98 8.99
C PHE A 253 -10.53 12.28 8.82
#